data_AF-A0A4S0JIM9-F1
#
_entry.id   AF-A0A4S0JIM9-F1
#
_cell.length_a   1.000
_cell.length_b   1.000
_cell.length_c   1.000
_cell.angle_alpha   90.00
_cell.angle_beta   90.00
_cell.angle_gamma   90.00
#
_symmetry.space_group_name_H-M   'P 1'
#
loop_
_entity.id
_entity.type
_entity.pdbx_description
1 polymer ?
#
loop_
_entity_poly.entity_id
_entity_poly.type
_entity_poly.pdbx_seq_one_letter_code
_entity_poly.pdbx_strand_id
1 'polypeptide(L)'
;LAQSDDHGISMSGQGLGKAYPAATNLSQDPAWLVYGFQRDGISYYQVNDLAGRVEMIIGNADGTFWALPAGETQVPVSLPSQPLPVPAKATRSL
;
A
#
# COMPACT_ATOMS: atom_id res chain seq x y z
N LEU A 1 11.20 -20.98 -9.53
CA LEU A 1 9.86 -20.39 -9.62
C LEU A 1 9.38 -20.22 -8.18
N ALA A 2 9.55 -19.04 -7.61
CA ALA A 2 9.09 -18.78 -6.23
C ALA A 2 7.56 -18.66 -6.27
N GLN A 3 6.92 -19.46 -5.42
CA GLN A 3 5.49 -19.66 -5.35
C GLN A 3 4.85 -18.52 -4.54
N SER A 4 3.79 -17.96 -5.11
CA SER A 4 2.94 -16.92 -4.53
C SER A 4 2.55 -17.22 -3.07
N ASP A 5 2.75 -16.26 -2.19
CA ASP A 5 2.02 -16.15 -0.93
C ASP A 5 1.26 -14.83 -0.83
N ASP A 6 0.91 -14.24 -1.99
CA ASP A 6 -0.06 -13.14 -2.13
C ASP A 6 -1.46 -13.52 -1.59
N HIS A 7 -1.63 -14.51 -0.72
CA HIS A 7 -2.89 -14.92 -0.09
C HIS A 7 -4.03 -15.21 -1.11
N GLY A 8 -3.66 -15.59 -2.34
CA GLY A 8 -4.60 -15.82 -3.45
C GLY A 8 -5.02 -14.54 -4.20
N ILE A 9 -4.42 -13.40 -3.90
CA ILE A 9 -4.68 -12.12 -4.55
C ILE A 9 -3.86 -12.03 -5.84
N SER A 10 -4.49 -11.82 -7.00
CA SER A 10 -3.78 -11.60 -8.26
C SER A 10 -3.24 -10.16 -8.32
N MET A 11 -1.96 -9.98 -8.01
CA MET A 11 -1.28 -8.68 -8.10
C MET A 11 -0.99 -8.27 -9.56
N SER A 12 -1.08 -6.98 -9.88
CA SER A 12 -0.77 -6.48 -11.23
C SER A 12 0.74 -6.22 -11.40
N GLY A 13 1.30 -6.52 -12.56
CA GLY A 13 2.68 -6.17 -12.90
C GLY A 13 2.89 -4.70 -13.34
N GLN A 14 1.80 -3.95 -13.52
CA GLN A 14 1.80 -2.64 -14.17
C GLN A 14 0.73 -1.70 -13.60
N GLY A 15 0.94 -0.39 -13.71
CA GLY A 15 -0.08 0.61 -13.35
C GLY A 15 0.11 1.29 -12.00
N LEU A 16 1.19 0.96 -11.28
CA LEU A 16 1.62 1.72 -10.10
C LEU A 16 1.77 3.21 -10.46
N GLY A 17 1.29 4.07 -9.56
CA GLY A 17 1.22 5.53 -9.73
C GLY A 17 -0.01 6.04 -10.49
N LYS A 18 -0.84 5.16 -11.08
CA LYS A 18 -2.08 5.58 -11.75
C LYS A 18 -3.21 5.79 -10.73
N ALA A 19 -4.08 6.75 -11.00
CA ALA A 19 -5.25 7.04 -10.17
C ALA A 19 -6.28 5.88 -10.14
N TYR A 20 -6.49 5.26 -11.31
CA TYR A 20 -7.42 4.15 -11.50
C TYR A 20 -6.72 3.06 -12.32
N PRO A 21 -5.84 2.26 -11.70
CA PRO A 21 -5.19 1.16 -12.38
C PRO A 21 -6.21 0.06 -12.71
N ALA A 22 -5.93 -0.71 -13.76
CA ALA A 22 -6.68 -1.95 -14.06
C ALA A 22 -6.23 -3.06 -13.10
N ALA A 23 -6.48 -2.87 -11.80
CA ALA A 23 -6.13 -3.78 -10.72
C ALA A 23 -7.32 -3.90 -9.76
N THR A 24 -7.43 -5.04 -9.08
CA THR A 24 -8.48 -5.28 -8.09
C THR A 24 -8.30 -4.35 -6.90
N ASN A 25 -9.40 -3.74 -6.44
CA ASN A 25 -9.40 -3.02 -5.17
C ASN A 25 -9.37 -4.02 -4.01
N LEU A 26 -8.33 -3.94 -3.18
CA LEU A 26 -8.05 -4.80 -2.04
C LEU A 26 -8.51 -4.19 -0.71
N SER A 27 -9.06 -2.97 -0.73
CA SER A 27 -9.46 -2.26 0.48
C SER A 27 -10.58 -3.00 1.21
N GLN A 28 -10.44 -3.10 2.53
CA GLN A 28 -11.52 -3.52 3.44
C GLN A 28 -12.31 -2.33 4.00
N ASP A 29 -11.82 -1.11 3.75
CA ASP A 29 -12.46 0.14 4.16
C ASP A 29 -13.09 0.83 2.93
N PRO A 30 -14.40 1.10 2.92
CA PRO A 30 -15.06 1.75 1.79
C PRO A 30 -14.63 3.20 1.57
N ALA A 31 -13.93 3.84 2.51
CA ALA A 31 -13.39 5.18 2.36
C ALA A 31 -12.08 5.23 1.55
N TRP A 32 -11.50 4.06 1.24
CA TRP A 32 -10.19 3.95 0.60
C TRP A 32 -10.18 2.96 -0.56
N LEU A 33 -9.27 3.20 -1.48
CA LEU A 33 -8.94 2.26 -2.57
C LEU A 33 -7.52 1.76 -2.34
N VAL A 34 -7.31 0.45 -2.39
CA VAL A 34 -5.98 -0.16 -2.25
C VAL A 34 -5.72 -1.04 -3.44
N TYR A 35 -4.62 -0.80 -4.16
CA TYR A 35 -4.24 -1.59 -5.32
C TYR A 35 -2.89 -2.26 -5.08
N GLY A 36 -2.82 -3.55 -5.35
CA GLY A 36 -1.61 -4.34 -5.18
C GLY A 36 -0.90 -4.61 -6.51
N PHE A 37 0.43 -4.48 -6.47
CA PHE A 37 1.31 -4.72 -7.61
C PHE A 37 2.49 -5.59 -7.21
N GLN A 38 3.05 -6.34 -8.15
CA GLN A 38 4.25 -7.12 -7.90
C GLN A 38 5.22 -7.01 -9.07
N ARG A 39 6.49 -6.85 -8.76
CA ARG A 39 7.57 -6.83 -9.75
C ARG A 39 8.87 -7.33 -9.13
N ASP A 40 9.54 -8.25 -9.80
CA ASP A 40 10.89 -8.72 -9.43
C ASP A 40 11.00 -9.19 -7.97
N GLY A 41 9.95 -9.84 -7.45
CA GLY A 41 9.89 -10.33 -6.05
C GLY A 41 9.53 -9.26 -5.01
N ILE A 42 9.23 -8.04 -5.45
CA ILE A 42 8.81 -6.92 -4.60
C ILE A 42 7.30 -6.72 -4.77
N SER A 43 6.59 -6.67 -3.65
CA SER A 43 5.16 -6.31 -3.62
C SER A 43 5.00 -4.83 -3.28
N TYR A 44 4.09 -4.17 -3.97
CA TYR A 44 3.74 -2.76 -3.76
C TYR A 44 2.26 -2.61 -3.48
N TYR A 45 1.92 -1.79 -2.51
CA TYR A 45 0.56 -1.45 -2.16
C TYR A 45 0.39 0.04 -2.32
N GLN A 46 -0.46 0.43 -3.27
CA GLN A 46 -0.83 1.82 -3.51
C GLN A 46 -2.16 2.09 -2.84
N VAL A 47 -2.21 3.15 -2.02
CA VAL A 47 -3.43 3.62 -1.38
C VAL A 47 -3.87 4.90 -2.07
N ASN A 48 -5.13 4.93 -2.51
CA ASN A 48 -5.76 6.09 -3.08
C ASN A 48 -6.99 6.48 -2.27
N ASP A 49 -7.29 7.77 -2.28
CA ASP A 49 -8.61 8.24 -1.88
C ASP A 49 -9.69 7.92 -2.93
N LEU A 50 -10.95 8.22 -2.62
CA LEU A 50 -12.08 7.98 -3.52
C LEU A 50 -12.08 8.86 -4.78
N ALA A 51 -11.29 9.93 -4.81
CA ALA A 51 -11.08 10.74 -6.01
C ALA A 51 -9.97 10.18 -6.91
N GLY A 52 -9.30 9.10 -6.47
CA GLY A 52 -8.22 8.43 -7.18
C GLY A 52 -6.86 9.11 -6.97
N ARG A 53 -6.72 10.06 -6.04
CA ARG A 53 -5.41 10.61 -5.70
C ARG A 53 -4.60 9.55 -4.98
N VAL A 54 -3.36 9.36 -5.41
CA VAL A 54 -2.41 8.46 -4.72
C VAL A 54 -1.95 9.17 -3.46
N GLU A 55 -2.25 8.60 -2.29
CA GLU A 55 -1.83 9.19 -1.00
C GLU A 55 -0.53 8.57 -0.50
N MET A 56 -0.31 7.28 -0.75
CA MET A 56 0.91 6.59 -0.34
C MET A 56 1.15 5.31 -1.15
N ILE A 57 2.42 4.91 -1.24
CA ILE A 57 2.82 3.61 -1.76
C ILE A 57 3.76 2.94 -0.75
N ILE A 58 3.48 1.70 -0.38
CA ILE A 58 4.32 0.87 0.49
C ILE A 58 4.92 -0.25 -0.34
N GLY A 59 6.23 -0.43 -0.28
CA GLY A 59 6.94 -1.59 -0.81
C GLY A 59 7.21 -2.62 0.28
N ASN A 60 7.20 -3.90 -0.10
CA ASN A 60 7.64 -5.02 0.71
C ASN A 60 8.54 -5.94 -0.11
N ALA A 61 9.67 -6.33 0.47
CA ALA A 61 10.47 -7.46 0.01
C ALA A 61 11.03 -8.19 1.23
N ASP A 62 10.87 -9.52 1.27
CA ASP A 62 11.38 -10.39 2.34
C ASP A 62 11.06 -9.85 3.75
N GLY A 63 9.83 -9.35 3.94
CA GLY A 63 9.37 -8.80 5.23
C GLY A 63 9.92 -7.42 5.59
N THR A 64 10.81 -6.85 4.77
CA THR A 64 11.28 -5.47 4.91
C THR A 64 10.31 -4.53 4.20
N PHE A 65 9.88 -3.47 4.89
CA PHE A 65 8.95 -2.48 4.36
C PHE A 65 9.61 -1.11 4.19
N TRP A 66 9.18 -0.37 3.16
CA TRP A 66 9.55 1.02 2.94
C TRP A 66 8.39 1.79 2.29
N ALA A 67 8.32 3.10 2.53
CA ALA A 67 7.39 3.99 1.85
C ALA A 67 8.08 4.65 0.65
N LEU A 68 7.39 4.73 -0.48
CA LEU A 68 7.87 5.48 -1.64
C LEU A 68 7.29 6.91 -1.62
N PRO A 69 8.03 7.91 -2.14
CA PRO A 69 7.44 9.21 -2.44
C PRO A 69 6.29 9.05 -3.42
N ALA A 70 5.09 9.42 -3.00
CA ALA A 70 3.88 9.33 -3.79
C ALA A 70 2.91 10.42 -3.35
N GLY A 71 2.02 10.80 -4.27
CA GLY A 71 1.01 11.83 -3.99
C GLY A 71 1.54 13.25 -3.97
N GLU A 72 0.65 14.16 -3.59
CA GLU A 72 0.95 15.60 -3.49
C GLU A 72 1.38 16.02 -2.10
N THR A 73 1.09 15.21 -1.07
CA THR A 73 1.37 15.51 0.33
C THR A 73 2.12 14.35 0.99
N GLN A 74 3.12 14.66 1.82
CA GLN A 74 3.75 13.64 2.64
C GLN A 74 2.80 13.17 3.74
N VAL A 75 2.41 11.91 3.66
CA VAL A 75 1.67 11.22 4.72
C VAL A 75 2.66 10.54 5.67
N PRO A 76 2.56 10.72 6.99
CA PRO A 76 3.40 10.01 7.94
C PRO A 76 3.09 8.50 7.93
N VAL A 77 4.13 7.68 7.72
CA VAL A 77 4.01 6.21 7.66
C VAL A 77 4.80 5.58 8.80
N SER A 78 4.14 4.73 9.59
CA SER A 78 4.77 3.90 10.62
C SER A 78 5.10 2.54 10.02
N LEU A 79 6.38 2.18 10.00
CA LEU A 79 6.86 0.90 9.46
C LEU A 79 7.48 0.05 10.57
N PRO A 80 7.56 -1.29 10.43
CA PRO A 80 8.16 -2.14 11.46
C PRO A 80 9.58 -1.74 11.86
N SER A 81 10.40 -1.28 10.90
CA SER A 81 11.76 -0.78 11.14
C SER A 81 11.81 0.67 11.64
N GLN A 82 10.73 1.43 11.46
CA GLN A 82 10.63 2.83 11.85
C GLN A 82 9.22 3.13 12.38
N PRO A 83 8.91 2.68 13.60
CA PRO A 83 7.61 2.94 14.19
C PRO A 83 7.49 4.43 14.53
N LEU A 84 6.40 5.05 14.10
CA LEU A 84 6.07 6.41 14.53
C LEU A 84 5.54 6.41 15.97
N PRO A 85 5.80 7.47 16.74
CA PRO A 85 5.19 7.63 18.05
C PRO A 85 3.67 7.70 17.89
N VAL A 86 2.97 6.75 18.51
CA VAL A 86 1.51 6.80 18.58
C VAL A 86 1.13 7.94 19.54
N PRO A 87 0.31 8.93 19.13
CA PRO A 87 -0.12 9.98 20.04
C PRO A 87 -0.78 9.37 21.28
N ALA A 88 -0.47 9.89 22.48
CA ALA A 88 -0.96 9.34 23.75
C ALA A 88 -2.51 9.28 23.87
N LYS A 89 -3.24 9.96 22.97
CA LYS A 89 -4.70 9.98 22.89
C LYS A 89 -5.26 9.20 21.69
N ALA A 90 -4.42 8.57 20.87
CA ALA A 90 -4.90 7.76 19.76
C ALA A 90 -5.59 6.51 20.31
N THR A 91 -6.87 6.36 20.01
CA THR A 91 -7.64 5.16 20.36
C THR A 91 -7.69 4.27 19.13
N ARG A 92 -7.24 3.02 19.24
CA ARG A 92 -7.45 2.02 18.19
C ARG A 92 -8.94 1.66 18.19
N SER A 93 -9.68 2.10 17.18
CA SER A 93 -11.01 1.57 16.92
C SER A 93 -10.87 0.20 16.28
N LEU A 94 -11.59 -0.78 16.81
CA LEU A 94 -11.70 -2.16 16.30
C LEU A 94 -12.90 -2.27 15.35
#